data_AF-A0A3M1A816-F1
#
_entry.id   AF-A0A3M1A816-F1
#
_cell.length_a   1.000
_cell.length_b   1.000
_cell.length_c   1.000
_cell.angle_alpha   90.00
_cell.angle_beta   90.00
_cell.angle_gamma   90.00
#
_symmetry.space_group_name_H-M   'P 1'
#
loop_
_entity.id
_entity.type
_entity.pdbx_description
1 polymer ?
#
loop_
_entity_poly.entity_id
_entity_poly.type
_entity_poly.pdbx_seq_one_letter_code
_entity_poly.pdbx_strand_id
1 'polypeptide(L)'
;MTVKKTLLGAVALVALAPMAFAAGERGRDGEVKIIYWQAPSILNPYLSGGTKDVEAASMIVEPLARYDEKGNLTPWLVEEIPTVGNGGVSADLTQITWKIKPG
;
A
#
# COMPACT_ATOMS: atom_id res chain seq x y z
N MET A 1 -14.71 -53.34 -9.97
CA MET A 1 -13.76 -52.41 -9.31
C MET A 1 -13.58 -52.87 -7.86
N THR A 2 -12.35 -53.18 -7.44
CA THR A 2 -12.09 -53.70 -6.08
C THR A 2 -12.12 -52.56 -5.06
N VAL A 3 -12.74 -52.77 -3.90
CA VAL A 3 -12.89 -51.77 -2.80
C VAL A 3 -11.60 -50.99 -2.50
N LYS A 4 -10.45 -51.68 -2.57
CA LYS A 4 -9.12 -51.09 -2.39
C LYS A 4 -8.81 -49.96 -3.39
N LYS A 5 -9.18 -50.12 -4.66
CA LYS A 5 -8.96 -49.11 -5.71
C LYS A 5 -9.86 -47.88 -5.50
N THR A 6 -11.08 -48.08 -5.02
CA THR A 6 -12.01 -47.01 -4.68
C THR A 6 -11.54 -46.20 -3.47
N LEU A 7 -11.04 -46.87 -2.42
CA LEU A 7 -10.46 -46.21 -1.26
C LEU A 7 -9.21 -45.40 -1.60
N LEU A 8 -8.31 -45.92 -2.42
CA LEU A 8 -7.14 -45.15 -2.86
C LEU A 8 -7.51 -43.91 -3.67
N GLY A 9 -8.53 -43.99 -4.54
CA GLY A 9 -9.03 -42.84 -5.29
C GLY A 9 -9.65 -41.77 -4.38
N ALA A 10 -10.41 -42.18 -3.37
CA ALA A 10 -10.99 -41.26 -2.38
C ALA A 10 -9.90 -40.55 -1.55
N VAL A 11 -8.87 -41.27 -1.11
CA VAL A 11 -7.73 -40.67 -0.38
C VAL A 11 -6.99 -39.66 -1.25
N ALA A 12 -6.78 -39.95 -2.54
CA ALA A 12 -6.13 -39.02 -3.46
C ALA A 12 -6.95 -37.73 -3.66
N LEU A 13 -8.27 -37.84 -3.77
CA LEU A 13 -9.17 -36.68 -3.87
C LEU A 13 -9.16 -35.82 -2.60
N VAL A 14 -9.19 -36.44 -1.42
CA VAL A 14 -9.13 -35.73 -0.13
C VAL A 14 -7.78 -35.07 0.09
N ALA A 15 -6.67 -35.73 -0.29
CA ALA A 15 -5.33 -35.19 -0.13
C ALA A 15 -5.04 -33.98 -1.03
N LEU A 16 -5.70 -33.89 -2.20
CA LEU A 16 -5.53 -32.79 -3.16
C LEU A 16 -6.56 -31.67 -2.99
N ALA A 17 -7.63 -31.89 -2.23
CA ALA A 17 -8.64 -30.86 -1.94
C ALA A 17 -8.05 -29.54 -1.38
N PRO A 18 -7.04 -29.53 -0.47
CA PRO A 18 -6.46 -28.29 0.05
C PRO A 18 -5.78 -27.43 -1.03
N MET A 19 -5.28 -28.04 -2.12
CA MET A 19 -4.65 -27.28 -3.22
C MET A 19 -5.67 -26.53 -4.07
N ALA A 20 -6.91 -27.04 -4.17
CA ALA A 20 -8.02 -26.32 -4.80
C ALA A 20 -8.51 -25.16 -3.90
N PHE A 21 -8.48 -25.33 -2.58
CA PHE A 21 -8.76 -24.25 -1.63
C PHE A 21 -7.60 -23.26 -1.47
N ALA A 22 -6.36 -23.65 -1.78
CA ALA A 22 -5.20 -22.76 -1.82
C ALA A 22 -5.18 -21.85 -3.05
N ALA A 23 -5.95 -22.19 -4.10
CA ALA A 23 -6.15 -21.39 -5.29
C ALA A 23 -7.14 -20.22 -5.10
N GLY A 24 -7.13 -19.59 -3.92
CA GLY A 24 -7.85 -18.33 -3.71
C GLY A 24 -7.16 -17.18 -4.44
N GLU A 25 -7.90 -16.08 -4.63
CA GLU A 25 -7.39 -14.89 -5.29
C GLU A 25 -6.17 -14.31 -4.55
N ARG A 26 -5.25 -13.67 -5.30
CA ARG A 26 -4.05 -13.05 -4.71
C ARG A 26 -4.47 -12.03 -3.65
N GLY A 27 -3.80 -12.04 -2.49
CA GLY A 27 -4.05 -11.07 -1.41
C GLY A 27 -5.14 -11.44 -0.40
N ARG A 28 -5.74 -12.63 -0.49
CA ARG A 28 -6.81 -13.08 0.40
C ARG A 28 -6.43 -13.16 1.89
N ASP A 29 -5.15 -13.33 2.20
CA ASP A 29 -4.67 -13.58 3.56
C ASP A 29 -4.47 -12.29 4.38
N GLY A 30 -4.70 -11.11 3.78
CA GLY A 30 -4.70 -9.80 4.46
C GLY A 30 -3.33 -9.29 4.93
N GLU A 31 -2.27 -10.09 4.81
CA GLU A 31 -0.90 -9.72 5.17
C GLU A 31 -0.06 -9.44 3.92
N VAL A 32 0.59 -8.28 3.89
CA VAL A 32 1.57 -7.92 2.85
C VAL A 32 2.94 -7.86 3.50
N LYS A 33 3.87 -8.72 3.04
CA LYS A 33 5.26 -8.74 3.48
C LYS A 33 6.14 -8.08 2.43
N ILE A 34 6.78 -6.98 2.79
CA ILE A 34 7.71 -6.25 1.94
C ILE A 34 9.14 -6.48 2.46
N ILE A 35 10.04 -6.91 1.57
CA ILE A 35 11.43 -7.18 1.91
C ILE A 35 12.30 -6.07 1.33
N TYR A 36 13.07 -5.43 2.21
CA TYR A 36 14.08 -4.45 1.84
C TYR A 36 15.48 -5.04 1.97
N TRP A 37 16.38 -4.64 1.07
CA TRP A 37 17.79 -4.99 1.17
C TRP A 37 18.47 -4.35 2.40
N GLN A 38 17.91 -3.25 2.90
CA GLN A 38 18.36 -2.57 4.11
C GLN A 38 17.18 -2.44 5.08
N ALA A 39 17.36 -2.86 6.34
CA ALA A 39 16.30 -2.82 7.35
C ALA A 39 15.96 -1.37 7.78
N PRO A 40 14.67 -1.00 7.89
CA PRO A 40 14.24 0.25 8.51
C PRO A 40 14.82 0.38 9.93
N SER A 41 15.38 1.54 10.25
CA SER A 41 15.99 1.81 11.56
C SER A 41 15.23 2.84 12.37
N ILE A 42 14.39 3.66 11.72
CA ILE A 42 13.59 4.69 12.37
C ILE A 42 12.30 4.92 11.57
N LEU A 43 11.19 5.14 12.27
CA LEU A 43 9.88 5.43 11.66
C LEU A 43 9.54 6.92 11.69
N ASN A 44 10.56 7.77 11.66
CA ASN A 44 10.39 9.23 11.63
C ASN A 44 11.11 9.79 10.40
N PRO A 45 10.35 10.29 9.39
CA PRO A 45 10.92 10.72 8.12
C PRO A 45 11.70 12.04 8.23
N TYR A 46 11.59 12.77 9.36
CA TYR A 46 12.30 14.02 9.60
C TYR A 46 13.69 13.81 10.19
N LEU A 47 14.00 12.60 10.64
CA LEU A 47 15.29 12.24 11.24
C LEU A 47 16.15 11.37 10.32
N SER A 48 15.59 10.89 9.21
CA SER A 48 16.30 10.14 8.17
C SER A 48 15.66 10.35 6.81
N GLY A 49 16.47 10.68 5.80
CA GLY A 49 16.06 10.78 4.40
C GLY A 49 16.29 9.50 3.59
N GLY A 50 16.70 8.40 4.22
CA GLY A 50 16.94 7.14 3.52
C GLY A 50 15.64 6.47 3.09
N THR A 51 15.57 5.96 1.85
CA THR A 51 14.34 5.34 1.28
C THR A 51 13.74 4.27 2.20
N LYS A 52 14.57 3.40 2.79
CA LYS A 52 14.12 2.36 3.73
C LYS A 52 13.38 2.90 4.96
N ASP A 53 13.70 4.09 5.44
CA ASP A 53 13.07 4.71 6.60
C ASP A 53 11.88 5.56 6.18
N VAL A 54 11.99 6.31 5.07
CA VAL A 54 10.91 7.15 4.54
C VAL A 54 9.73 6.29 4.10
N GLU A 55 9.98 5.18 3.39
CA GLU A 55 8.93 4.27 2.93
C GLU A 55 8.27 3.54 4.11
N ALA A 56 9.05 3.07 5.09
CA ALA A 56 8.49 2.47 6.31
C ALA A 56 7.68 3.48 7.14
N ALA A 57 8.14 4.73 7.25
CA ALA A 57 7.43 5.79 7.97
C ALA A 57 6.13 6.23 7.28
N SER A 58 6.02 6.05 5.95
CA SER A 58 4.81 6.39 5.19
C SER A 58 3.56 5.62 5.65
N MET A 59 3.74 4.49 6.35
CA MET A 59 2.64 3.70 6.94
C MET A 59 1.98 4.37 8.15
N ILE A 60 2.64 5.35 8.78
CA ILE A 60 2.15 6.00 10.01
C ILE A 60 2.10 7.52 9.93
N VAL A 61 2.77 8.13 8.94
CA VAL A 61 2.77 9.58 8.71
C VAL A 61 2.21 9.87 7.33
N GLU A 62 1.10 10.59 7.30
CA GLU A 62 0.40 10.98 6.08
C GLU A 62 0.75 12.43 5.69
N PRO A 63 1.14 12.70 4.43
CA PRO A 63 1.44 14.06 3.97
C PRO A 63 0.17 14.81 3.55
N LEU A 64 0.29 16.12 3.32
CA LEU A 64 -0.79 16.93 2.71
C LEU A 64 -1.09 16.47 1.28
N ALA A 65 -0.04 16.25 0.48
CA ALA A 65 -0.11 15.78 -0.90
C ALA A 65 0.99 14.73 -1.15
N ARG A 66 0.76 13.85 -2.13
CA ARG A 66 1.69 12.77 -2.50
C ARG A 66 1.72 12.57 -4.01
N TYR A 67 2.72 11.84 -4.50
CA TYR A 67 2.77 11.44 -5.90
C TYR A 67 2.06 10.11 -6.13
N ASP A 68 1.36 9.98 -7.26
CA ASP A 68 0.87 8.69 -7.75
C ASP A 68 1.99 7.91 -8.48
N GLU A 69 1.66 6.70 -8.94
CA GLU A 69 2.59 5.81 -9.67
C GLU A 69 3.12 6.40 -10.99
N LYS A 70 2.46 7.44 -11.52
CA LYS A 70 2.85 8.14 -12.74
C LYS A 70 3.62 9.43 -12.43
N GLY A 71 3.84 9.75 -11.16
CA GLY A 71 4.50 10.98 -10.72
C GLY A 71 3.60 12.22 -10.74
N ASN A 72 2.27 12.05 -10.81
CA ASN A 72 1.36 13.19 -10.68
C ASN A 72 1.15 13.53 -9.21
N LEU A 73 1.11 14.82 -8.89
CA LEU A 73 0.80 15.28 -7.53
C LEU A 73 -0.70 15.10 -7.26
N THR A 74 -1.02 14.41 -6.17
CA THR A 74 -2.38 14.06 -5.76
C THR A 74 -2.65 14.50 -4.32
N PRO A 75 -3.85 15.03 -4.03
CA PRO A 75 -4.20 15.44 -2.68
C PRO A 75 -4.39 14.22 -1.77
N TRP A 76 -3.89 14.30 -0.52
CA TRP A 76 -4.02 13.23 0.46
C TRP A 76 -4.82 13.68 1.68
N LEU A 77 -4.25 14.52 2.56
CA LEU A 77 -4.96 15.11 3.71
C LEU A 77 -5.64 16.45 3.39
N VAL A 78 -5.63 16.88 2.14
CA VAL A 78 -6.16 18.17 1.70
C VAL A 78 -7.25 18.00 0.66
N GLU A 79 -8.14 18.98 0.52
CA GLU A 79 -9.25 18.93 -0.43
C GLU A 79 -8.78 19.00 -1.89
N GLU A 80 -7.80 19.85 -2.17
CA GLU A 80 -7.27 20.11 -3.51
C GLU A 80 -5.78 20.48 -3.47
N ILE A 81 -5.10 20.32 -4.61
CA ILE A 81 -3.73 20.82 -4.77
C ILE A 81 -3.78 22.34 -5.00
N PRO A 82 -3.05 23.14 -4.20
CA PRO A 82 -2.97 24.58 -4.42
C PRO A 82 -2.31 24.89 -5.75
N THR A 83 -2.92 25.79 -6.52
CA THR A 83 -2.39 26.32 -7.77
C THR A 83 -2.67 27.83 -7.85
N VAL A 84 -2.06 28.52 -8.80
CA VAL A 84 -2.41 29.92 -9.08
C VAL A 84 -3.85 30.03 -9.62
N GLY A 85 -4.27 29.07 -10.44
CA GLY A 85 -5.58 29.09 -11.11
C GLY A 85 -6.77 28.92 -10.16
N ASN A 86 -6.62 28.15 -9.08
CA ASN A 86 -7.64 28.02 -8.02
C ASN A 86 -7.42 28.96 -6.83
N GLY A 87 -6.45 29.88 -6.91
CA GLY A 87 -6.12 30.83 -5.85
C GLY A 87 -5.47 30.23 -4.61
N GLY A 88 -5.07 28.95 -4.65
CA GLY A 88 -4.32 28.30 -3.56
C GLY A 88 -2.85 28.73 -3.50
N VAL A 89 -2.31 29.27 -4.59
CA VAL A 89 -0.98 29.89 -4.64
C VAL A 89 -1.15 31.35 -5.05
N SER A 90 -0.51 32.27 -4.33
CA SER A 90 -0.55 33.69 -4.65
C SER A 90 0.11 33.99 -6.00
N ALA A 91 -0.34 35.03 -6.70
CA ALA A 91 0.18 35.36 -8.04
C ALA A 91 1.68 35.74 -8.04
N ASP A 92 2.20 36.20 -6.90
CA ASP A 92 3.61 36.48 -6.66
C ASP A 92 4.40 35.25 -6.16
N LEU A 93 3.74 34.09 -6.01
CA LEU A 93 4.30 32.80 -5.58
C LEU A 93 4.93 32.78 -4.18
N THR A 94 4.62 33.76 -3.33
CA THR A 94 5.18 33.86 -1.97
C THR A 94 4.31 33.17 -0.91
N GLN A 95 3.06 32.84 -1.24
CA GLN A 95 2.11 32.23 -0.32
C GLN A 95 1.43 31.00 -0.94
N ILE A 96 1.32 29.93 -0.15
CA ILE A 96 0.59 28.71 -0.49
C ILE A 96 -0.42 28.43 0.63
N THR A 97 -1.70 28.33 0.27
CA THR A 97 -2.81 28.04 1.17
C THR A 97 -3.31 26.63 0.94
N TRP A 98 -3.24 25.79 1.98
CA TRP A 98 -3.75 24.42 1.96
C TRP A 98 -5.07 24.32 2.74
N LYS A 99 -6.08 23.67 2.15
CA LYS A 99 -7.35 23.36 2.82
C LYS A 99 -7.33 21.92 3.28
N ILE A 100 -7.30 21.70 4.60
CA ILE A 100 -7.28 20.36 5.20
C ILE A 100 -8.67 19.73 5.09
N LYS A 101 -8.75 18.43 4.79
CA LYS A 101 -10.01 17.70 4.79
C LYS A 101 -10.66 17.71 6.18
N PRO A 102 -12.00 17.75 6.28
CA PRO A 102 -12.70 17.46 7.53
C PRO A 102 -12.34 16.06 8.04
N GLY A 103 -12.19 15.91 9.36
CA GLY A 103 -11.87 14.65 10.03
C GLY A 103 -13.08 13.74 10.25
#